data_AF-A0A4Y9Q4I3-F1
#
_entry.id   AF-A0A4Y9Q4I3-F1
#
_cell.length_a   1.000
_cell.length_b   1.000
_cell.length_c   1.000
_cell.angle_alpha   90.00
_cell.angle_beta   90.00
_cell.angle_gamma   90.00
#
_symmetry.space_group_name_H-M   'P 1'
#
loop_
_entity.id
_entity.type
_entity.pdbx_description
1 polymer ?
#
loop_
_entity_poly.entity_id
_entity_poly.type
_entity_poly.pdbx_seq_one_letter_code
_entity_poly.pdbx_strand_id
1 'polypeptide(L)'
;LLARARALPQPRDLRVRAAGLRGAIASRTGSVESARDELMTAAADAAGTDPDTAVLLLADAILACFFLADTATVADAGARIDGLVPRVTGEPARRMGAVAAGVAGVLTGRGGPERIRLALRPLESGGPLLRDPRLAPWLVLGVLFLRERGTGRAIVPAVVDDLRRRSDLGGLPFLLFLVARDRATGDRWDVAEADYTEGVQLGRETGSTSELAACLAGLAWLQARQGRADACRANAAEVLEVSGPRHLALFQVWALSALGNLELGLGRPEAALAHLERLDALLTDLALVDVDLSPVPELAEALVHLGRAEDARRPAARYAARATEKGQPWAMARAARTVALTCADADIDREFGRALDHHGEALDPFERARTQLAYGARLRRARRRVDAREQLRAALTAFDTLGAAPWADRAAAELRATGETAQRRQAGPAGDLTPQELQIATMLARGRTTREAAAALFLSPKTVEYHLRHVYLKLGVSSRAELAGRLAVPG
;
A
#
# COMPACT_ATOMS: atom_id res chain seq x y z
N LEU A 1 -32.60 -2.80 -9.84
CA LEU A 1 -32.89 -2.97 -11.29
C LEU A 1 -32.31 -4.26 -11.86
N LEU A 2 -31.00 -4.54 -11.71
CA LEU A 2 -30.37 -5.75 -12.27
C LEU A 2 -30.97 -7.07 -11.78
N ALA A 3 -31.37 -7.17 -10.51
CA ALA A 3 -32.07 -8.35 -9.98
C ALA A 3 -33.41 -8.62 -10.69
N ARG A 4 -34.20 -7.57 -10.95
CA ARG A 4 -35.46 -7.67 -11.71
C ARG A 4 -35.22 -8.06 -13.16
N ALA A 5 -34.16 -7.52 -13.78
CA ALA A 5 -33.80 -7.85 -15.16
C ALA A 5 -33.44 -9.34 -15.32
N ARG A 6 -32.77 -9.96 -14.33
CA ARG A 6 -32.34 -11.38 -14.37
C ARG A 6 -33.49 -12.37 -14.55
N ALA A 7 -34.71 -12.01 -14.14
CA ALA A 7 -35.90 -12.85 -14.29
C ALA A 7 -36.48 -12.84 -15.72
N LEU A 8 -35.99 -11.97 -16.61
CA LEU A 8 -36.46 -11.85 -17.99
C LEU A 8 -35.58 -12.70 -18.93
N PRO A 9 -36.14 -13.27 -20.01
CA PRO A 9 -35.35 -13.87 -21.09
C PRO A 9 -34.38 -12.85 -21.68
N GLN A 10 -33.10 -13.21 -21.77
CA GLN A 10 -32.04 -12.33 -22.27
C GLN A 10 -31.04 -13.09 -23.15
N PRO A 11 -30.58 -12.47 -24.25
CA PRO A 11 -29.42 -12.94 -25.00
C PRO A 11 -28.19 -13.18 -24.12
N ARG A 12 -27.31 -14.11 -24.51
CA ARG A 12 -26.13 -14.51 -23.73
C ARG A 12 -25.19 -13.33 -23.44
N ASP A 13 -24.92 -12.50 -24.45
CA ASP A 13 -24.10 -11.30 -24.34
C ASP A 13 -24.64 -10.30 -23.32
N LEU A 14 -25.97 -10.09 -23.31
CA LEU A 14 -26.61 -9.21 -22.32
C LEU A 14 -26.52 -9.79 -20.91
N ARG A 15 -26.69 -11.11 -20.74
CA ARG A 15 -26.52 -11.80 -19.44
C ARG A 15 -25.10 -11.65 -18.90
N VAL A 16 -24.08 -11.83 -19.74
CA VAL A 16 -22.66 -11.65 -19.38
C VAL A 16 -22.39 -10.21 -18.96
N ARG A 17 -22.83 -9.21 -19.74
CA ARG A 17 -22.65 -7.79 -19.40
C ARG A 17 -23.36 -7.41 -18.10
N ALA A 18 -24.58 -7.90 -17.91
CA ALA A 18 -25.34 -7.66 -16.68
C ALA A 18 -24.68 -8.31 -15.46
N ALA A 19 -24.09 -9.50 -15.62
CA ALA A 19 -23.30 -10.16 -14.57
C ALA A 19 -22.02 -9.40 -14.24
N GLY A 20 -21.28 -8.92 -15.26
CA GLY A 20 -20.12 -8.06 -15.05
C GLY A 20 -20.46 -6.80 -14.24
N LEU A 21 -21.56 -6.12 -14.57
CA LEU A 21 -21.99 -4.94 -13.83
C LEU A 21 -22.43 -5.27 -12.39
N ARG A 22 -23.13 -6.39 -12.17
CA ARG A 22 -23.48 -6.83 -10.82
C ARG A 22 -22.24 -7.17 -10.00
N GLY A 23 -21.28 -7.88 -10.58
CA GLY A 23 -19.99 -8.17 -9.96
C GLY A 23 -19.27 -6.90 -9.53
N ALA A 24 -19.16 -5.90 -10.42
CA ALA A 24 -18.53 -4.62 -10.13
C ALA A 24 -19.28 -3.76 -9.08
N ILE A 25 -20.59 -3.96 -8.88
CA ILE A 25 -21.37 -3.30 -7.81
C ILE A 25 -21.19 -4.07 -6.50
N ALA A 26 -21.27 -5.40 -6.56
CA ALA A 26 -21.14 -6.29 -5.41
C ALA A 26 -19.74 -6.18 -4.78
N SER A 27 -18.69 -6.03 -5.58
CA SER A 27 -17.32 -5.86 -5.08
C SER A 27 -17.13 -4.58 -4.25
N ARG A 28 -17.91 -3.52 -4.51
CA ARG A 28 -17.82 -2.23 -3.82
C ARG A 28 -18.77 -2.11 -2.63
N THR A 29 -20.02 -2.52 -2.82
CA THR A 29 -21.13 -2.23 -1.90
C THR A 29 -21.74 -3.48 -1.26
N GLY A 30 -21.51 -4.66 -1.85
CA GLY A 30 -22.14 -5.92 -1.49
C GLY A 30 -21.17 -6.94 -0.91
N SER A 31 -21.35 -8.20 -1.30
CA SER A 31 -20.46 -9.32 -0.97
C SER A 31 -19.42 -9.48 -2.07
N VAL A 32 -18.15 -9.51 -1.68
CA VAL A 32 -17.04 -9.65 -2.62
C VAL A 32 -16.93 -11.09 -3.15
N GLU A 33 -17.41 -12.08 -2.38
CA GLU A 33 -17.54 -13.48 -2.80
C GLU A 33 -18.61 -13.62 -3.88
N SER A 34 -19.76 -12.98 -3.69
CA SER A 34 -20.79 -12.92 -4.73
C SER A 34 -20.24 -12.25 -6.00
N ALA A 35 -19.43 -11.20 -5.84
CA ALA A 35 -18.76 -10.56 -6.96
C ALA A 35 -17.81 -11.53 -7.69
N ARG A 36 -16.92 -12.21 -6.96
CA ARG A 36 -16.02 -13.23 -7.49
C ARG A 36 -16.79 -14.29 -8.26
N ASP A 37 -17.80 -14.90 -7.64
CA ASP A 37 -18.53 -16.03 -8.21
C ASP A 37 -19.30 -15.62 -9.48
N GLU A 38 -19.95 -14.45 -9.45
CA GLU A 38 -20.64 -13.90 -10.63
C GLU A 38 -19.67 -13.57 -11.77
N LEU A 39 -18.51 -12.98 -11.47
CA LEU A 39 -17.50 -12.62 -12.47
C LEU A 39 -16.84 -13.85 -13.09
N MET A 40 -16.47 -14.85 -12.27
CA MET A 40 -15.90 -16.11 -12.74
C MET A 40 -16.87 -16.89 -13.64
N THR A 41 -18.15 -16.93 -13.25
CA THR A 41 -19.21 -17.58 -14.05
C THR A 41 -19.41 -16.85 -15.37
N ALA A 42 -19.53 -15.51 -15.34
CA ALA A 42 -19.72 -14.70 -16.55
C ALA A 42 -18.52 -14.78 -17.50
N ALA A 43 -17.30 -14.86 -16.97
CA ALA A 43 -16.09 -15.06 -17.76
C ALA A 43 -16.09 -16.41 -18.48
N ALA A 44 -16.48 -17.49 -17.80
CA ALA A 44 -16.62 -18.82 -18.42
C ALA A 44 -17.66 -18.81 -19.54
N ASP A 45 -18.79 -18.12 -19.32
CA ASP A 45 -19.81 -17.92 -20.34
C ASP A 45 -19.34 -17.06 -21.51
N ALA A 46 -18.34 -16.18 -21.35
CA ALA A 46 -17.81 -15.37 -22.45
C ALA A 46 -16.66 -16.05 -23.21
N ALA A 47 -15.88 -16.91 -22.56
CA ALA A 47 -14.59 -17.44 -23.04
C ALA A 47 -14.63 -18.09 -24.45
N GLY A 48 -15.74 -18.72 -24.80
CA GLY A 48 -15.91 -19.36 -26.12
C GLY A 48 -16.13 -18.35 -27.26
N THR A 49 -16.88 -17.29 -27.00
CA THR A 49 -17.46 -16.39 -28.03
C THR A 49 -16.87 -14.98 -28.02
N ASP A 50 -16.44 -14.50 -26.86
CA ASP A 50 -15.89 -13.15 -26.66
C ASP A 50 -14.72 -13.22 -25.65
N PRO A 51 -13.51 -13.61 -26.12
CA PRO A 51 -12.32 -13.70 -25.28
C PRO A 51 -11.92 -12.38 -24.63
N ASP A 52 -12.17 -11.26 -25.32
CA ASP A 52 -11.91 -9.91 -24.82
C ASP A 52 -12.73 -9.63 -23.55
N THR A 53 -14.06 -9.83 -23.59
CA THR A 53 -14.91 -9.68 -22.41
C THR A 53 -14.55 -10.68 -21.32
N ALA A 54 -14.22 -11.93 -21.66
CA ALA A 54 -13.83 -12.94 -20.68
C ALA A 54 -12.58 -12.51 -19.90
N VAL A 55 -11.55 -11.99 -20.57
CA VAL A 55 -10.32 -11.51 -19.91
C VAL A 55 -10.59 -10.32 -18.98
N LEU A 56 -11.43 -9.37 -19.40
CA LEU A 56 -11.80 -8.23 -18.55
C LEU A 56 -12.53 -8.69 -17.27
N LEU A 57 -13.45 -9.64 -17.40
CA LEU A 57 -14.18 -10.21 -16.24
C LEU A 57 -13.27 -11.01 -15.31
N LEU A 58 -12.32 -11.78 -15.85
CA LEU A 58 -11.32 -12.49 -15.05
C LEU A 58 -10.40 -11.52 -14.31
N ALA A 59 -10.01 -10.41 -14.94
CA ALA A 59 -9.26 -9.37 -14.27
C ALA A 59 -10.08 -8.81 -13.10
N ASP A 60 -11.32 -8.38 -13.31
CA ASP A 60 -12.19 -7.90 -12.22
C ASP A 60 -12.38 -8.96 -11.11
N ALA A 61 -12.44 -10.26 -11.45
CA ALA A 61 -12.49 -11.34 -10.48
C ALA A 61 -11.19 -11.42 -9.64
N ILE A 62 -10.01 -11.28 -10.26
CA ILE A 62 -8.73 -11.20 -9.54
C ILE A 62 -8.74 -10.03 -8.56
N LEU A 63 -9.31 -8.88 -8.93
CA LEU A 63 -9.44 -7.72 -8.05
C LEU A 63 -10.36 -7.99 -6.86
N ALA A 64 -11.50 -8.65 -7.07
CA ALA A 64 -12.37 -9.08 -5.98
C ALA A 64 -11.65 -10.06 -5.05
N CYS A 65 -10.93 -11.04 -5.61
CA CYS A 65 -10.16 -12.00 -4.83
C CYS A 65 -8.99 -11.36 -4.06
N PHE A 66 -8.44 -10.25 -4.54
CA PHE A 66 -7.45 -9.48 -3.78
C PHE A 66 -8.02 -9.01 -2.43
N PHE A 67 -9.27 -8.52 -2.38
CA PHE A 67 -9.91 -8.14 -1.11
C PHE A 67 -10.23 -9.35 -0.21
N LEU A 68 -10.64 -10.46 -0.82
CA LEU A 68 -10.95 -11.72 -0.13
C LEU A 68 -9.71 -12.47 0.37
N ALA A 69 -8.52 -12.13 -0.15
CA ALA A 69 -7.31 -12.95 -0.04
C ALA A 69 -7.46 -14.40 -0.60
N ASP A 70 -8.32 -14.59 -1.61
CA ASP A 70 -8.56 -15.89 -2.25
C ASP A 70 -7.52 -16.20 -3.34
N THR A 71 -6.36 -16.70 -2.92
CA THR A 71 -5.25 -17.00 -3.84
C THR A 71 -5.55 -18.17 -4.80
N ALA A 72 -6.44 -19.09 -4.43
CA ALA A 72 -6.82 -20.22 -5.27
C ALA A 72 -7.58 -19.74 -6.50
N THR A 73 -8.59 -18.88 -6.31
CA THR A 73 -9.32 -18.29 -7.43
C THR A 73 -8.45 -17.32 -8.24
N VAL A 74 -7.53 -16.58 -7.62
CA VAL A 74 -6.53 -15.76 -8.34
C VAL A 74 -5.69 -16.63 -9.28
N ALA A 75 -5.22 -17.80 -8.83
CA ALA A 75 -4.44 -18.72 -9.65
C ALA A 75 -5.24 -19.27 -10.84
N ASP A 76 -6.48 -19.69 -10.61
CA ASP A 76 -7.39 -20.17 -11.67
C ASP A 76 -7.69 -19.06 -12.69
N ALA A 77 -8.07 -17.86 -12.23
CA ALA A 77 -8.34 -16.74 -13.11
C ALA A 77 -7.11 -16.33 -13.95
N GLY A 78 -5.92 -16.30 -13.35
CA GLY A 78 -4.66 -16.05 -14.05
C GLY A 78 -4.37 -17.08 -15.15
N ALA A 79 -4.53 -18.37 -14.85
CA ALA A 79 -4.35 -19.45 -15.83
C ALA A 79 -5.36 -19.36 -16.99
N ARG A 80 -6.62 -19.00 -16.70
CA ARG A 80 -7.64 -18.78 -17.73
C ARG A 80 -7.33 -17.58 -18.60
N ILE A 81 -6.84 -16.47 -18.03
CA ILE A 81 -6.36 -15.33 -18.81
C ILE A 81 -5.29 -15.79 -19.78
N ASP A 82 -4.29 -16.56 -19.32
CA ASP A 82 -3.19 -17.06 -20.15
C ASP A 82 -3.67 -17.91 -21.32
N GLY A 83 -4.67 -18.77 -21.10
CA GLY A 83 -5.30 -19.56 -22.18
C GLY A 83 -6.08 -18.73 -23.19
N LEU A 84 -6.57 -17.54 -22.80
CA LEU A 84 -7.38 -16.66 -23.64
C LEU A 84 -6.57 -15.60 -24.39
N VAL A 85 -5.43 -15.15 -23.86
CA VAL A 85 -4.59 -14.09 -24.46
C VAL A 85 -4.34 -14.28 -25.97
N PRO A 86 -4.04 -15.49 -26.49
CA PRO A 86 -3.82 -15.69 -27.93
C PRO A 86 -5.03 -15.35 -28.82
N ARG A 87 -6.24 -15.35 -28.26
CA ARG A 87 -7.51 -15.09 -28.95
C ARG A 87 -8.06 -13.69 -28.72
N VAL A 88 -7.42 -12.91 -27.84
CA VAL A 88 -7.81 -11.51 -27.55
C VAL A 88 -7.41 -10.62 -28.72
N THR A 89 -8.35 -9.76 -29.14
CA THR A 89 -8.16 -8.85 -30.28
C THR A 89 -8.02 -7.40 -29.84
N GLY A 90 -8.73 -6.99 -28.80
CA GLY A 90 -8.77 -5.63 -28.26
C GLY A 90 -7.57 -5.30 -27.38
N GLU A 91 -7.00 -4.13 -27.62
CA GLU A 91 -5.85 -3.65 -26.86
C GLU A 91 -6.13 -3.44 -25.36
N PRO A 92 -7.30 -2.91 -24.93
CA PRO A 92 -7.60 -2.80 -23.50
C PRO A 92 -7.62 -4.16 -22.79
N ALA A 93 -8.28 -5.17 -23.36
CA ALA A 93 -8.32 -6.51 -22.78
C ALA A 93 -6.94 -7.16 -22.75
N ARG A 94 -6.13 -6.99 -23.80
CA ARG A 94 -4.75 -7.49 -23.85
C ARG A 94 -3.89 -6.88 -22.75
N ARG A 95 -3.95 -5.57 -22.56
CA ARG A 95 -3.17 -4.83 -21.55
C ARG A 95 -3.63 -5.16 -20.13
N MET A 96 -4.94 -5.09 -19.88
CA MET A 96 -5.53 -5.42 -18.58
C MET A 96 -5.21 -6.85 -18.19
N GLY A 97 -5.42 -7.80 -19.11
CA GLY A 97 -5.11 -9.21 -18.88
C GLY A 97 -3.64 -9.46 -18.59
N ALA A 98 -2.73 -8.79 -19.30
CA ALA A 98 -1.30 -8.92 -19.04
C ALA A 98 -0.90 -8.42 -17.64
N VAL A 99 -1.40 -7.25 -17.21
CA VAL A 99 -1.15 -6.73 -15.87
C VAL A 99 -1.82 -7.61 -14.81
N ALA A 100 -3.08 -8.00 -15.02
CA ALA A 100 -3.85 -8.80 -14.06
C ALA A 100 -3.26 -10.19 -13.83
N ALA A 101 -2.86 -10.89 -14.90
CA ALA A 101 -2.16 -12.16 -14.76
C ALA A 101 -0.75 -12.00 -14.17
N GLY A 102 -0.08 -10.86 -14.41
CA GLY A 102 1.16 -10.51 -13.72
C GLY A 102 0.95 -10.35 -12.20
N VAL A 103 -0.06 -9.59 -11.79
CA VAL A 103 -0.46 -9.42 -10.38
C VAL A 103 -0.86 -10.76 -9.76
N ALA A 104 -1.62 -11.59 -10.47
CA ALA A 104 -1.96 -12.94 -10.03
C ALA A 104 -0.71 -13.81 -9.79
N GLY A 105 0.28 -13.72 -10.69
CA GLY A 105 1.59 -14.34 -10.50
C GLY A 105 2.26 -13.89 -9.20
N VAL A 106 2.23 -12.59 -8.89
CA VAL A 106 2.86 -12.07 -7.66
C VAL A 106 2.13 -12.56 -6.42
N LEU A 107 0.79 -12.46 -6.41
CA LEU A 107 -0.06 -12.89 -5.28
C LEU A 107 0.06 -14.39 -4.99
N THR A 108 0.37 -15.20 -6.00
CA THR A 108 0.49 -16.66 -5.89
C THR A 108 1.94 -17.15 -5.77
N GLY A 109 2.92 -16.24 -5.77
CA GLY A 109 4.34 -16.57 -5.69
C GLY A 109 4.91 -17.24 -6.96
N ARG A 110 4.25 -17.08 -8.11
CA ARG A 110 4.63 -17.69 -9.41
C ARG A 110 5.31 -16.72 -10.38
N GLY A 111 5.94 -15.66 -9.86
CA GLY A 111 6.58 -14.62 -10.66
C GLY A 111 5.65 -13.44 -10.93
N GLY A 112 5.68 -12.85 -12.12
CA GLY A 112 4.76 -11.75 -12.50
C GLY A 112 5.37 -10.35 -12.70
N PRO A 113 6.39 -9.88 -11.94
CA PRO A 113 6.91 -8.52 -12.08
C PRO A 113 7.34 -8.18 -13.51
N GLU A 114 8.08 -9.06 -14.19
CA GLU A 114 8.51 -8.79 -15.56
C GLU A 114 7.34 -8.66 -16.55
N ARG A 115 6.30 -9.46 -16.36
CA ARG A 115 5.06 -9.36 -17.15
C ARG A 115 4.37 -8.02 -16.93
N ILE A 116 4.31 -7.55 -15.68
CA ILE A 116 3.77 -6.22 -15.36
C ILE A 116 4.62 -5.13 -16.02
N ARG A 117 5.96 -5.19 -15.91
CA ARG A 117 6.86 -4.22 -16.56
C ARG A 117 6.64 -4.13 -18.06
N LEU A 118 6.59 -5.27 -18.74
CA LEU A 118 6.37 -5.34 -20.20
C LEU A 118 4.97 -4.82 -20.59
N ALA A 119 3.96 -5.03 -19.75
CA ALA A 119 2.62 -4.52 -19.99
C ALA A 119 2.52 -2.98 -19.84
N LEU A 120 3.25 -2.41 -18.87
CA LEU A 120 3.22 -0.97 -18.56
C LEU A 120 4.16 -0.12 -19.43
N ARG A 121 5.33 -0.64 -19.82
CA ARG A 121 6.36 0.14 -20.56
C ARG A 121 5.82 0.87 -21.80
N PRO A 122 4.96 0.28 -22.65
CA PRO A 122 4.43 0.98 -23.83
C PRO A 122 3.49 2.15 -23.51
N LEU A 123 3.00 2.26 -22.28
CA LEU A 123 2.07 3.29 -21.84
C LEU A 123 2.77 4.54 -21.26
N GLU A 124 4.09 4.48 -21.06
CA GLU A 124 4.89 5.58 -20.51
C GLU A 124 4.96 6.80 -21.44
N SER A 125 4.84 6.57 -22.75
CA SER A 125 4.73 7.63 -23.76
C SER A 125 3.36 8.31 -23.81
N GLY A 126 2.42 7.87 -22.96
CA GLY A 126 1.04 8.34 -22.95
C GLY A 126 0.11 7.53 -23.85
N GLY A 127 -1.09 8.06 -24.08
CA GLY A 127 -2.05 7.48 -25.01
C GLY A 127 -3.49 7.39 -24.46
N PRO A 128 -4.44 6.98 -25.31
CA PRO A 128 -5.86 6.92 -24.94
C PRO A 128 -6.15 5.92 -23.82
N LEU A 129 -5.34 4.87 -23.69
CA LEU A 129 -5.50 3.84 -22.66
C LEU A 129 -5.30 4.35 -21.23
N LEU A 130 -4.53 5.45 -21.05
CA LEU A 130 -4.39 6.10 -19.74
C LEU A 130 -5.68 6.76 -19.26
N ARG A 131 -6.61 7.01 -20.18
CA ARG A 131 -7.92 7.61 -19.94
C ARG A 131 -9.04 6.56 -19.94
N ASP A 132 -8.70 5.26 -19.96
CA ASP A 132 -9.69 4.21 -19.84
C ASP A 132 -9.98 3.95 -18.34
N PRO A 133 -11.20 4.23 -17.84
CA PRO A 133 -11.53 4.04 -16.43
C PRO A 133 -11.46 2.57 -16.00
N ARG A 134 -11.57 1.60 -16.92
CA ARG A 134 -11.45 0.17 -16.59
C ARG A 134 -9.99 -0.24 -16.37
N LEU A 135 -9.07 0.39 -17.09
CA LEU A 135 -7.64 0.13 -16.94
C LEU A 135 -7.04 0.85 -15.74
N ALA A 136 -7.59 2.01 -15.36
CA ALA A 136 -7.02 2.88 -14.33
C ALA A 136 -6.60 2.15 -13.03
N PRO A 137 -7.42 1.28 -12.41
CA PRO A 137 -6.99 0.54 -11.23
C PRO A 137 -5.81 -0.40 -11.49
N TRP A 138 -5.78 -1.08 -12.64
CA TRP A 138 -4.70 -1.99 -13.02
C TRP A 138 -3.39 -1.27 -13.30
N LEU A 139 -3.44 -0.08 -13.90
CA LEU A 139 -2.25 0.71 -14.15
C LEU A 139 -1.57 1.10 -12.83
N VAL A 140 -2.33 1.51 -11.83
CA VAL A 140 -1.78 1.86 -10.51
C VAL A 140 -1.39 0.61 -9.71
N LEU A 141 -2.22 -0.44 -9.74
CA LEU A 141 -1.94 -1.70 -9.04
C LEU A 141 -0.67 -2.36 -9.57
N GLY A 142 -0.44 -2.34 -10.89
CA GLY A 142 0.79 -2.83 -11.49
C GLY A 142 2.02 -2.11 -10.95
N VAL A 143 1.99 -0.77 -10.91
CA VAL A 143 3.09 0.05 -10.34
C VAL A 143 3.31 -0.28 -8.86
N LEU A 144 2.23 -0.39 -8.09
CA LEU A 144 2.28 -0.71 -6.66
C LEU A 144 2.96 -2.07 -6.42
N PHE A 145 2.68 -3.08 -7.25
CA PHE A 145 3.26 -4.42 -7.12
C PHE A 145 4.72 -4.50 -7.58
N LEU A 146 5.16 -3.60 -8.47
CA LEU A 146 6.58 -3.50 -8.85
C LEU A 146 7.43 -2.88 -7.76
N ARG A 147 6.93 -1.86 -7.04
CA ARG A 147 7.69 -1.10 -6.02
C ARG A 147 9.05 -0.59 -6.52
N GLU A 148 9.12 -0.12 -7.77
CA GLU A 148 10.34 0.34 -8.46
C GLU A 148 10.29 1.84 -8.79
N ARG A 149 11.45 2.53 -8.84
CA ARG A 149 11.52 3.98 -9.08
C ARG A 149 11.19 4.40 -10.52
N GLY A 150 11.23 3.48 -11.48
CA GLY A 150 11.10 3.77 -12.91
C GLY A 150 9.74 3.39 -13.51
N THR A 151 9.56 2.10 -13.78
CA THR A 151 8.52 1.63 -14.71
C THR A 151 7.10 1.98 -14.27
N GLY A 152 6.37 2.66 -15.16
CA GLY A 152 4.96 3.00 -14.99
C GLY A 152 4.64 4.12 -14.01
N ARG A 153 5.62 4.66 -13.27
CA ARG A 153 5.35 5.71 -12.26
C ARG A 153 4.87 7.03 -12.84
N ALA A 154 5.38 7.40 -14.01
CA ALA A 154 4.96 8.60 -14.73
C ALA A 154 3.47 8.54 -15.15
N ILE A 155 2.88 7.34 -15.21
CA ILE A 155 1.48 7.13 -15.59
C ILE A 155 0.52 7.51 -14.45
N VAL A 156 0.92 7.29 -13.20
CA VAL A 156 0.03 7.41 -12.03
C VAL A 156 -0.62 8.81 -11.92
N PRO A 157 0.12 9.95 -12.02
CA PRO A 157 -0.50 11.27 -11.99
C PRO A 157 -1.52 11.48 -13.10
N ALA A 158 -1.22 11.03 -14.33
CA ALA A 158 -2.12 11.20 -15.48
C ALA A 158 -3.44 10.45 -15.29
N VAL A 159 -3.39 9.23 -14.74
CA VAL A 159 -4.57 8.40 -14.43
C VAL A 159 -5.44 9.05 -13.34
N VAL A 160 -4.82 9.50 -12.24
CA VAL A 160 -5.53 10.18 -11.14
C VAL A 160 -6.17 11.48 -11.63
N ASP A 161 -5.46 12.28 -12.41
CA ASP A 161 -5.97 13.54 -12.94
C ASP A 161 -7.16 13.32 -13.88
N ASP A 162 -7.17 12.24 -14.67
CA ASP A 162 -8.30 11.92 -15.54
C ASP A 162 -9.55 11.52 -14.77
N LEU A 163 -9.41 10.64 -13.76
CA LEU A 163 -10.54 10.23 -12.93
C LEU A 163 -11.13 11.41 -12.15
N ARG A 164 -10.28 12.30 -11.62
CA ARG A 164 -10.74 13.55 -10.98
C ARG A 164 -11.47 14.47 -11.95
N ARG A 165 -10.97 14.66 -13.18
CA ARG A 165 -11.66 15.49 -14.20
C ARG A 165 -13.06 14.97 -14.54
N ARG A 166 -13.27 13.66 -14.52
CA ARG A 166 -14.56 13.03 -14.82
C ARG A 166 -15.54 13.04 -13.66
N SER A 167 -15.12 13.46 -12.47
CA SER A 167 -15.93 13.35 -11.25
C SER A 167 -16.42 11.91 -11.00
N ASP A 168 -15.57 10.92 -11.28
CA ASP A 168 -15.92 9.50 -11.10
C ASP A 168 -15.89 9.12 -9.61
N LEU A 169 -16.99 9.41 -8.92
CA LEU A 169 -17.20 9.08 -7.51
C LEU A 169 -17.17 7.57 -7.22
N GLY A 170 -17.43 6.73 -8.23
CA GLY A 170 -17.46 5.27 -8.06
C GLY A 170 -16.08 4.61 -8.16
N GLY A 171 -15.20 5.15 -9.00
CA GLY A 171 -13.83 4.63 -9.20
C GLY A 171 -12.76 5.33 -8.36
N LEU A 172 -12.97 6.59 -7.96
CA LEU A 172 -11.95 7.40 -7.31
C LEU A 172 -11.49 6.87 -5.93
N PRO A 173 -12.36 6.41 -5.01
CA PRO A 173 -11.91 5.97 -3.68
C PRO A 173 -10.91 4.79 -3.75
N PHE A 174 -11.16 3.84 -4.64
CA PHE A 174 -10.24 2.71 -4.83
C PHE A 174 -8.90 3.15 -5.41
N LEU A 175 -8.92 4.08 -6.37
CA LEU A 175 -7.70 4.63 -6.93
C LEU A 175 -6.90 5.41 -5.89
N LEU A 176 -7.57 6.23 -5.07
CA LEU A 176 -6.93 6.97 -3.97
C LEU A 176 -6.24 6.01 -3.00
N PHE A 177 -6.90 4.92 -2.63
CA PHE A 177 -6.28 3.86 -1.83
C PHE A 177 -4.98 3.33 -2.46
N LEU A 178 -4.99 2.97 -3.74
CA LEU A 178 -3.82 2.41 -4.42
C LEU A 178 -2.66 3.40 -4.50
N VAL A 179 -2.97 4.66 -4.82
CA VAL A 179 -1.97 5.73 -4.93
C VAL A 179 -1.41 6.12 -3.58
N ALA A 180 -2.28 6.22 -2.57
CA ALA A 180 -1.88 6.46 -1.19
C ALA A 180 -0.95 5.35 -0.70
N ARG A 181 -1.24 4.08 -1.05
CA ARG A 181 -0.41 2.94 -0.67
C ARG A 181 0.99 3.02 -1.28
N ASP A 182 1.12 3.33 -2.56
CA ASP A 182 2.44 3.51 -3.20
C ASP A 182 3.22 4.65 -2.50
N ARG A 183 2.57 5.80 -2.28
CA ARG A 183 3.17 6.95 -1.59
C ARG A 183 3.57 6.64 -0.14
N ALA A 184 2.75 5.89 0.59
CA ALA A 184 2.99 5.49 1.98
C ALA A 184 4.15 4.50 2.12
N THR A 185 4.47 3.72 1.08
CA THR A 185 5.70 2.91 1.06
C THR A 185 6.96 3.73 0.76
N GLY A 186 6.79 4.95 0.25
CA GLY A 186 7.83 5.93 0.00
C GLY A 186 8.07 6.88 1.18
N ASP A 187 8.43 8.12 0.83
CA ASP A 187 8.65 9.25 1.73
C ASP A 187 7.49 10.28 1.72
N ARG A 188 6.48 10.08 0.87
CA ARG A 188 5.33 10.98 0.68
C ARG A 188 4.16 10.66 1.61
N TRP A 189 4.45 10.53 2.90
CA TRP A 189 3.49 10.12 3.93
C TRP A 189 2.38 11.15 4.15
N ASP A 190 2.75 12.43 4.08
CA ASP A 190 1.85 13.57 4.15
C ASP A 190 0.73 13.48 3.08
N VAL A 191 1.13 13.24 1.83
CA VAL A 191 0.20 13.13 0.70
C VAL A 191 -0.62 11.85 0.79
N ALA A 192 0.01 10.74 1.19
CA ALA A 192 -0.68 9.46 1.37
C ALA A 192 -1.80 9.56 2.42
N GLU A 193 -1.53 10.22 3.55
CA GLU A 193 -2.53 10.47 4.59
C GLU A 193 -3.72 11.27 4.05
N ALA A 194 -3.46 12.29 3.24
CA ALA A 194 -4.51 13.09 2.64
C ALA A 194 -5.38 12.26 1.68
N ASP A 195 -4.76 11.53 0.75
CA ASP A 195 -5.48 10.65 -0.18
C ASP A 195 -6.33 9.58 0.55
N TYR A 196 -5.79 8.96 1.59
CA TYR A 196 -6.56 8.01 2.42
C TYR A 196 -7.74 8.70 3.11
N THR A 197 -7.54 9.90 3.67
CA THR A 197 -8.60 10.65 4.35
C THR A 197 -9.74 11.01 3.39
N GLU A 198 -9.41 11.45 2.17
CA GLU A 198 -10.41 11.71 1.12
C GLU A 198 -11.11 10.42 0.69
N GLY A 199 -10.37 9.32 0.52
CA GLY A 199 -10.94 8.01 0.20
C GLY A 199 -11.92 7.50 1.27
N VAL A 200 -11.61 7.73 2.56
CA VAL A 200 -12.53 7.43 3.68
C VAL A 200 -13.78 8.29 3.60
N GLN A 201 -13.64 9.60 3.38
CA GLN A 201 -14.79 10.51 3.27
C GLN A 201 -15.71 10.09 2.12
N LEU A 202 -15.15 9.91 0.92
CA LEU A 202 -15.92 9.48 -0.25
C LEU A 202 -16.56 8.11 -0.03
N GLY A 203 -15.83 7.15 0.53
CA GLY A 203 -16.36 5.81 0.83
C GLY A 203 -17.56 5.83 1.77
N ARG A 204 -17.55 6.74 2.77
CA ARG A 204 -18.71 6.95 3.67
C ARG A 204 -19.88 7.61 2.95
N GLU A 205 -19.63 8.65 2.16
CA GLU A 205 -20.67 9.39 1.44
C GLU A 205 -21.35 8.55 0.34
N THR A 206 -20.60 7.68 -0.34
CA THR A 206 -21.12 6.82 -1.43
C THR A 206 -21.58 5.44 -0.97
N GLY A 207 -21.29 5.05 0.28
CA GLY A 207 -21.55 3.69 0.79
C GLY A 207 -20.62 2.62 0.21
N SER A 208 -19.47 3.01 -0.36
CA SER A 208 -18.47 2.09 -0.93
C SER A 208 -17.66 1.44 0.19
N THR A 209 -18.20 0.35 0.74
CA THR A 209 -17.72 -0.26 1.98
C THR A 209 -16.35 -0.91 1.83
N SER A 210 -16.08 -1.55 0.69
CA SER A 210 -14.78 -2.18 0.42
C SER A 210 -13.66 -1.15 0.35
N GLU A 211 -13.87 -0.05 -0.38
CA GLU A 211 -12.93 1.05 -0.48
C GLU A 211 -12.75 1.83 0.83
N LEU A 212 -13.82 1.97 1.61
CA LEU A 212 -13.74 2.54 2.97
C LEU A 212 -12.80 1.70 3.85
N ALA A 213 -13.00 0.38 3.90
CA ALA A 213 -12.14 -0.53 4.66
C ALA A 213 -10.68 -0.47 4.16
N ALA A 214 -10.48 -0.40 2.84
CA ALA A 214 -9.16 -0.27 2.24
C ALA A 214 -8.43 1.00 2.70
N CYS A 215 -9.10 2.16 2.62
CA CYS A 215 -8.53 3.44 3.00
C CYS A 215 -8.28 3.52 4.51
N LEU A 216 -9.20 3.05 5.35
CA LEU A 216 -9.01 3.00 6.81
C LEU A 216 -7.84 2.10 7.20
N ALA A 217 -7.69 0.93 6.57
CA ALA A 217 -6.58 0.02 6.83
C ALA A 217 -5.23 0.62 6.43
N GLY A 218 -5.17 1.29 5.27
CA GLY A 218 -3.98 2.02 4.84
C GLY A 218 -3.63 3.19 5.77
N LEU A 219 -4.64 3.93 6.24
CA LEU A 219 -4.45 5.03 7.18
C LEU A 219 -3.97 4.53 8.55
N ALA A 220 -4.55 3.46 9.09
CA ALA A 220 -4.10 2.81 10.31
C ALA A 220 -2.63 2.37 10.20
N TRP A 221 -2.26 1.76 9.08
CA TRP A 221 -0.88 1.33 8.82
C TRP A 221 0.11 2.49 8.83
N LEU A 222 -0.24 3.62 8.21
CA LEU A 222 0.60 4.81 8.19
C LEU A 222 0.70 5.44 9.60
N GLN A 223 -0.43 5.56 10.29
CA GLN A 223 -0.52 6.12 11.63
C GLN A 223 0.25 5.28 12.66
N ALA A 224 0.30 3.95 12.49
CA ALA A 224 1.14 3.06 13.29
C ALA A 224 2.62 3.45 13.20
N ARG A 225 3.12 3.69 11.98
CA ARG A 225 4.51 4.11 11.75
C ARG A 225 4.80 5.52 12.29
N GLN A 226 3.83 6.42 12.19
CA GLN A 226 3.92 7.78 12.75
C GLN A 226 3.77 7.82 14.28
N GLY A 227 3.24 6.76 14.91
CA GLY A 227 2.97 6.71 16.35
C GLY A 227 1.68 7.40 16.79
N ARG A 228 0.74 7.66 15.87
CA ARG A 228 -0.56 8.27 16.18
C ARG A 228 -1.50 7.21 16.76
N ALA A 229 -1.24 6.83 18.00
CA ALA A 229 -1.77 5.61 18.60
C ALA A 229 -3.30 5.54 18.64
N ASP A 230 -3.96 6.61 19.08
CA ASP A 230 -5.43 6.61 19.21
C ASP A 230 -6.12 6.56 17.84
N ALA A 231 -5.63 7.34 16.87
CA ALA A 231 -6.14 7.32 15.50
C ALA A 231 -5.92 5.95 14.83
N CYS A 232 -4.73 5.37 14.98
CA CYS A 232 -4.41 4.04 14.46
C CYS A 232 -5.36 2.98 15.04
N ARG A 233 -5.58 2.97 16.36
CA ARG A 233 -6.46 1.99 17.03
C ARG A 233 -7.91 2.19 16.62
N ALA A 234 -8.39 3.43 16.52
CA ALA A 234 -9.75 3.73 16.10
C ALA A 234 -10.01 3.24 14.66
N ASN A 235 -9.13 3.58 13.72
CA ASN A 235 -9.25 3.16 12.33
C ASN A 235 -9.14 1.63 12.18
N ALA A 236 -8.19 0.99 12.89
CA ALA A 236 -8.07 -0.47 12.86
C ALA A 236 -9.32 -1.17 13.43
N ALA A 237 -9.92 -0.63 14.50
CA ALA A 237 -11.15 -1.16 15.06
C ALA A 237 -12.31 -1.07 14.06
N GLU A 238 -12.50 0.09 13.41
CA GLU A 238 -13.52 0.28 12.38
C GLU A 238 -13.31 -0.68 11.19
N VAL A 239 -12.06 -0.90 10.75
CA VAL A 239 -11.75 -1.88 9.70
C VAL A 239 -12.20 -3.28 10.12
N LEU A 240 -11.88 -3.72 11.33
CA LEU A 240 -12.24 -5.07 11.80
C LEU A 240 -13.76 -5.24 11.92
N GLU A 241 -14.48 -4.21 12.34
CA GLU A 241 -15.94 -4.19 12.41
C GLU A 241 -16.58 -4.30 11.01
N VAL A 242 -16.12 -3.48 10.07
CA VAL A 242 -16.68 -3.42 8.71
C VAL A 242 -16.29 -4.63 7.86
N SER A 243 -15.08 -5.17 8.07
CA SER A 243 -14.50 -6.24 7.24
C SER A 243 -14.96 -7.64 7.62
N GLY A 244 -15.29 -7.87 8.90
CA GLY A 244 -15.64 -9.19 9.41
C GLY A 244 -16.84 -9.82 8.68
N PRO A 245 -18.04 -9.19 8.70
CA PRO A 245 -19.25 -9.74 8.06
C PRO A 245 -19.20 -9.82 6.53
N ARG A 246 -18.21 -9.16 5.89
CA ARG A 246 -18.08 -9.03 4.43
C ARG A 246 -16.87 -9.79 3.88
N HIS A 247 -16.19 -10.53 4.74
CA HIS A 247 -14.97 -11.28 4.45
C HIS A 247 -13.90 -10.47 3.67
N LEU A 248 -13.73 -9.19 4.02
CA LEU A 248 -12.65 -8.34 3.48
C LEU A 248 -11.31 -8.67 4.17
N ALA A 249 -10.88 -9.93 4.02
CA ALA A 249 -9.81 -10.52 4.81
C ALA A 249 -8.47 -9.79 4.67
N LEU A 250 -8.16 -9.27 3.47
CA LEU A 250 -6.93 -8.52 3.26
C LEU A 250 -6.84 -7.27 4.14
N PHE A 251 -7.94 -6.56 4.35
CA PHE A 251 -7.94 -5.35 5.17
C PHE A 251 -7.89 -5.67 6.67
N GLN A 252 -8.39 -6.84 7.09
CA GLN A 252 -8.16 -7.35 8.45
C GLN A 252 -6.69 -7.66 8.71
N VAL A 253 -6.01 -8.30 7.74
CA VAL A 253 -4.55 -8.54 7.76
C VAL A 253 -3.81 -7.22 7.97
N TRP A 254 -4.18 -6.17 7.23
CA TRP A 254 -3.54 -4.85 7.34
C TRP A 254 -3.83 -4.15 8.67
N ALA A 255 -5.05 -4.23 9.19
CA ALA A 255 -5.41 -3.68 10.49
C ALA A 255 -4.61 -4.34 11.64
N LEU A 256 -4.50 -5.67 11.64
CA LEU A 256 -3.70 -6.39 12.63
C LEU A 256 -2.20 -6.08 12.50
N SER A 257 -1.71 -5.96 11.26
CA SER A 257 -0.33 -5.53 11.00
C SER A 257 -0.06 -4.12 11.55
N ALA A 258 -0.99 -3.18 11.35
CA ALA A 258 -0.89 -1.82 11.88
C ALA A 258 -0.82 -1.81 13.41
N LEU A 259 -1.70 -2.55 14.08
CA LEU A 259 -1.71 -2.66 15.55
C LEU A 259 -0.41 -3.26 16.09
N GLY A 260 0.07 -4.35 15.50
CA GLY A 260 1.34 -4.97 15.89
C GLY A 260 2.54 -4.02 15.70
N ASN A 261 2.61 -3.32 14.56
CA ASN A 261 3.66 -2.35 14.29
C ASN A 261 3.60 -1.13 15.21
N LEU A 262 2.40 -0.66 15.56
CA LEU A 262 2.21 0.45 16.50
C LEU A 262 2.79 0.10 17.86
N GLU A 263 2.37 -1.03 18.44
CA GLU A 263 2.84 -1.42 19.78
C GLU A 263 4.35 -1.70 19.79
N LEU A 264 4.89 -2.28 18.70
CA LEU A 264 6.34 -2.46 18.55
C LEU A 264 7.06 -1.10 18.50
N GLY A 265 6.56 -0.14 17.72
CA GLY A 265 7.09 1.22 17.64
C GLY A 265 7.06 1.95 18.98
N LEU A 266 5.99 1.75 19.77
CA LEU A 266 5.83 2.31 21.13
C LEU A 266 6.68 1.60 22.19
N GLY A 267 7.45 0.56 21.82
CA GLY A 267 8.30 -0.18 22.76
C GLY A 267 7.52 -1.12 23.68
N ARG A 268 6.38 -1.66 23.22
CA ARG A 268 5.49 -2.58 23.96
C ARG A 268 5.49 -3.96 23.28
N PRO A 269 6.61 -4.71 23.35
CA PRO A 269 6.80 -5.93 22.57
C PRO A 269 5.79 -7.05 22.90
N GLU A 270 5.30 -7.15 24.13
CA GLU A 270 4.28 -8.14 24.52
C GLU A 270 2.93 -7.86 23.82
N ALA A 271 2.50 -6.59 23.80
CA ALA A 271 1.27 -6.19 23.12
C ALA A 271 1.41 -6.34 21.60
N ALA A 272 2.60 -6.04 21.06
CA ALA A 272 2.89 -6.28 19.65
C ALA A 272 2.78 -7.77 19.30
N LEU A 273 3.37 -8.65 20.11
CA LEU A 273 3.36 -10.09 19.90
C LEU A 273 1.92 -10.63 19.80
N ALA A 274 1.02 -10.22 20.69
CA ALA A 274 -0.38 -10.63 20.67
C ALA A 274 -1.10 -10.30 19.35
N HIS A 275 -0.89 -9.10 18.80
CA HIS A 275 -1.47 -8.71 17.52
C HIS A 275 -0.85 -9.45 16.33
N LEU A 276 0.47 -9.65 16.36
CA LEU A 276 1.22 -10.31 15.30
C LEU A 276 0.97 -11.82 15.25
N GLU A 277 0.76 -12.49 16.38
CA GLU A 277 0.34 -13.89 16.44
C GLU A 277 -1.07 -14.08 15.89
N ARG A 278 -2.00 -13.16 16.21
CA ARG A 278 -3.34 -13.16 15.62
C ARG A 278 -3.30 -12.95 14.10
N LEU A 279 -2.38 -12.10 13.63
CA LEU A 279 -2.12 -11.91 12.20
C LEU A 279 -1.58 -13.19 11.56
N ASP A 280 -0.61 -13.87 12.17
CA ASP A 280 -0.04 -15.12 11.65
C ASP A 280 -1.08 -16.25 11.57
N ALA A 281 -1.96 -16.35 12.58
CA ALA A 281 -3.09 -17.28 12.57
C ALA A 281 -4.06 -16.97 11.42
N LEU A 282 -4.46 -15.71 11.24
CA LEU A 282 -5.34 -15.29 10.14
C LEU A 282 -4.72 -15.61 8.77
N LEU A 283 -3.43 -15.33 8.57
CA LEU A 283 -2.74 -15.67 7.31
C LEU A 283 -2.70 -17.17 7.05
N THR A 284 -2.55 -17.97 8.11
CA THR A 284 -2.57 -19.42 8.03
C THR A 284 -3.96 -19.94 7.62
N ASP A 285 -5.02 -19.43 8.23
CA ASP A 285 -6.41 -19.79 7.90
C ASP A 285 -6.77 -19.42 6.45
N LEU A 286 -6.25 -18.31 5.96
CA LEU A 286 -6.42 -17.85 4.57
C LEU A 286 -5.50 -18.58 3.57
N ALA A 287 -4.59 -19.44 4.04
CA ALA A 287 -3.52 -20.03 3.24
C ALA A 287 -2.68 -18.97 2.47
N LEU A 288 -2.55 -17.76 3.02
CA LEU A 288 -1.87 -16.65 2.39
C LEU A 288 -0.39 -16.66 2.79
N VAL A 289 0.48 -16.99 1.83
CA VAL A 289 1.92 -17.22 2.08
C VAL A 289 2.84 -16.10 1.61
N ASP A 290 2.29 -14.94 1.22
CA ASP A 290 3.09 -13.80 0.77
C ASP A 290 3.98 -13.26 1.90
N VAL A 291 5.30 -13.25 1.66
CA VAL A 291 6.30 -12.72 2.59
C VAL A 291 6.15 -11.22 2.88
N ASP A 292 5.50 -10.42 2.03
CA ASP A 292 5.26 -9.01 2.34
C ASP A 292 4.31 -8.85 3.53
N LEU A 293 3.29 -9.72 3.61
CA LEU A 293 2.25 -9.70 4.63
C LEU A 293 2.63 -10.47 5.89
N SER A 294 3.65 -11.33 5.80
CA SER A 294 4.13 -12.14 6.93
C SER A 294 4.60 -11.26 8.10
N PRO A 295 4.11 -11.50 9.34
CA PRO A 295 4.53 -10.75 10.52
C PRO A 295 5.90 -11.17 11.08
N VAL A 296 6.56 -12.18 10.51
CA VAL A 296 7.81 -12.75 11.04
C VAL A 296 8.90 -11.72 11.35
N PRO A 297 9.19 -10.70 10.50
CA PRO A 297 10.20 -9.70 10.82
C PRO A 297 9.88 -8.91 12.10
N GLU A 298 8.62 -8.53 12.29
CA GLU A 298 8.16 -7.81 13.49
C GLU A 298 8.08 -8.74 14.71
N LEU A 299 7.66 -10.00 14.52
CA LEU A 299 7.65 -11.03 15.58
C LEU A 299 9.06 -11.29 16.11
N ALA A 300 10.04 -11.43 15.21
CA ALA A 300 11.43 -11.64 15.60
C ALA A 300 11.99 -10.45 16.38
N GLU A 301 11.68 -9.21 15.97
CA GLU A 301 12.07 -8.01 16.69
C GLU A 301 11.43 -7.97 18.10
N ALA A 302 10.13 -8.26 18.20
CA ALA A 302 9.44 -8.34 19.49
C ALA A 302 10.06 -9.41 20.41
N LEU A 303 10.29 -10.63 19.90
CA LEU A 303 10.91 -11.72 20.66
C LEU A 303 12.32 -11.36 21.14
N VAL A 304 13.14 -10.72 20.31
CA VAL A 304 14.47 -10.26 20.71
C VAL A 304 14.40 -9.20 21.81
N HIS A 305 13.43 -8.29 21.77
CA HIS A 305 13.23 -7.31 22.85
C HIS A 305 12.77 -7.94 24.16
N LEU A 306 12.08 -9.08 24.09
CA LEU A 306 11.69 -9.89 25.26
C LEU A 306 12.80 -10.83 25.76
N GLY A 307 14.00 -10.80 25.15
CA GLY A 307 15.10 -11.71 25.51
C GLY A 307 14.92 -13.14 25.00
N ARG A 308 13.95 -13.38 24.09
CA ARG A 308 13.59 -14.69 23.52
C ARG A 308 14.16 -14.88 22.12
N ALA A 309 15.44 -14.53 21.92
CA ALA A 309 16.08 -14.55 20.59
C ALA A 309 16.12 -15.94 19.93
N GLU A 310 16.25 -17.01 20.72
CA GLU A 310 16.23 -18.39 20.17
C GLU A 310 14.89 -18.74 19.53
N ASP A 311 13.77 -18.28 20.11
CA ASP A 311 12.41 -18.53 19.58
C ASP A 311 12.23 -17.91 18.18
N ALA A 312 12.98 -16.84 17.87
CA ALA A 312 12.92 -16.15 16.60
C ALA A 312 13.72 -16.83 15.47
N ARG A 313 14.69 -17.69 15.78
CA ARG A 313 15.64 -18.24 14.79
C ARG A 313 14.97 -19.09 13.71
N ARG A 314 14.10 -20.03 14.11
CA ARG A 314 13.44 -20.95 13.17
C ARG A 314 12.42 -20.22 12.28
N PRO A 315 11.53 -19.36 12.81
CA PRO A 315 10.68 -18.51 11.97
C PRO A 315 11.48 -17.63 11.01
N ALA A 316 12.57 -17.00 11.47
CA ALA A 316 13.44 -16.15 10.64
C ALA A 316 14.04 -16.91 9.46
N ALA A 317 14.57 -18.13 9.68
CA ALA A 317 15.13 -18.96 8.63
C ALA A 317 14.07 -19.36 7.58
N ARG A 318 12.85 -19.73 8.01
CA ARG A 318 11.73 -20.05 7.10
C ARG A 318 11.33 -18.83 6.27
N TYR A 319 11.27 -17.66 6.89
CA TYR A 319 10.97 -16.41 6.20
C TYR A 319 12.06 -16.06 5.17
N ALA A 320 13.34 -16.24 5.51
CA ALA A 320 14.46 -15.99 4.61
C ALA A 320 14.46 -16.90 3.36
N ALA A 321 14.11 -18.18 3.53
CA ALA A 321 13.95 -19.09 2.40
C ALA A 321 12.86 -18.60 1.43
N ARG A 322 11.67 -18.25 1.96
CA ARG A 322 10.56 -17.70 1.15
C ARG A 322 10.88 -16.35 0.52
N ALA A 323 11.64 -15.49 1.21
CA ALA A 323 12.07 -14.20 0.65
C ALA A 323 13.03 -14.39 -0.53
N THR A 324 13.91 -15.40 -0.44
CA THR A 324 14.80 -15.81 -1.54
C THR A 324 13.98 -16.33 -2.72
N GLU A 325 12.99 -17.19 -2.48
CA GLU A 325 12.06 -17.68 -3.51
C GLU A 325 11.30 -16.54 -4.20
N LYS A 326 10.85 -15.53 -3.44
CA LYS A 326 10.19 -14.34 -3.99
C LYS A 326 11.14 -13.45 -4.80
N GLY A 327 12.44 -13.43 -4.46
CA GLY A 327 13.48 -12.74 -5.22
C GLY A 327 13.34 -11.22 -5.29
N GLN A 328 12.60 -10.61 -4.36
CA GLN A 328 12.36 -9.17 -4.32
C GLN A 328 13.30 -8.47 -3.34
N PRO A 329 14.00 -7.37 -3.73
CA PRO A 329 14.99 -6.71 -2.87
C PRO A 329 14.44 -6.31 -1.51
N TRP A 330 13.23 -5.75 -1.45
CA TRP A 330 12.59 -5.33 -0.20
C TRP A 330 12.26 -6.52 0.71
N ALA A 331 11.92 -7.69 0.16
CA ALA A 331 11.66 -8.91 0.94
C ALA A 331 12.96 -9.48 1.52
N MET A 332 14.00 -9.52 0.68
CA MET A 332 15.34 -9.98 1.05
C MET A 332 15.96 -9.06 2.12
N ALA A 333 15.76 -7.75 2.03
CA ALA A 333 16.25 -6.80 3.03
C ALA A 333 15.61 -7.02 4.42
N ARG A 334 14.28 -7.22 4.47
CA ARG A 334 13.57 -7.57 5.72
C ARG A 334 14.04 -8.92 6.25
N ALA A 335 14.27 -9.91 5.38
CA ALA A 335 14.74 -11.24 5.77
C ALA A 335 16.14 -11.19 6.38
N ALA A 336 17.07 -10.52 5.71
CA ALA A 336 18.44 -10.37 6.17
C ALA A 336 18.49 -9.63 7.52
N ARG A 337 17.70 -8.56 7.71
CA ARG A 337 17.56 -7.91 9.03
C ARG A 337 17.08 -8.89 10.10
N THR A 338 16.06 -9.69 9.77
CA THR A 338 15.46 -10.66 10.72
C THR A 338 16.49 -11.69 11.18
N VAL A 339 17.31 -12.21 10.26
CA VAL A 339 18.43 -13.11 10.59
C VAL A 339 19.48 -12.39 11.44
N ALA A 340 19.88 -11.17 11.04
CA ALA A 340 20.89 -10.37 11.74
C ALA A 340 20.52 -10.01 13.18
N LEU A 341 19.23 -9.89 13.51
CA LEU A 341 18.77 -9.67 14.90
C LEU A 341 19.22 -10.77 15.87
N THR A 342 19.43 -11.99 15.37
CA THR A 342 19.75 -13.19 16.18
C THR A 342 21.15 -13.74 15.93
N CYS A 343 21.95 -13.09 15.08
CA CYS A 343 23.29 -13.56 14.72
C CYS A 343 24.29 -13.42 15.87
N ALA A 344 25.37 -14.20 15.82
CA ALA A 344 26.50 -14.07 16.73
C ALA A 344 27.19 -12.71 16.57
N ASP A 345 27.86 -12.24 17.62
CA ASP A 345 28.53 -10.93 17.63
C ASP A 345 29.61 -10.80 16.54
N ALA A 346 30.30 -11.91 16.23
CA ALA A 346 31.31 -11.96 15.16
C ALA A 346 30.73 -11.74 13.75
N ASP A 347 29.42 -11.95 13.57
CA ASP A 347 28.74 -11.89 12.28
C ASP A 347 27.89 -10.62 12.07
N ILE A 348 27.81 -9.73 13.07
CA ILE A 348 26.93 -8.54 13.05
C ILE A 348 27.14 -7.74 11.76
N ASP A 349 28.39 -7.38 11.44
CA ASP A 349 28.69 -6.52 10.28
C ASP A 349 28.34 -7.21 8.96
N ARG A 350 28.57 -8.52 8.88
CA ARG A 350 28.26 -9.31 7.68
C ARG A 350 26.74 -9.38 7.44
N GLU A 351 25.97 -9.73 8.46
CA GLU A 351 24.52 -9.94 8.28
C GLU A 351 23.75 -8.62 8.16
N PHE A 352 24.11 -7.57 8.92
CA PHE A 352 23.51 -6.25 8.73
C PHE A 352 23.98 -5.55 7.45
N GLY A 353 25.25 -5.76 7.03
CA GLY A 353 25.75 -5.29 5.74
C GLY A 353 24.92 -5.83 4.58
N ARG A 354 24.69 -7.15 4.55
CA ARG A 354 23.79 -7.80 3.57
C ARG A 354 22.38 -7.21 3.56
N ALA A 355 21.83 -6.93 4.74
CA ALA A 355 20.51 -6.33 4.85
C ALA A 355 20.46 -4.91 4.26
N LEU A 356 21.51 -4.11 4.47
CA LEU A 356 21.64 -2.77 3.91
C LEU A 356 21.89 -2.79 2.40
N ASP A 357 22.66 -3.77 1.89
CA ASP A 357 22.90 -3.95 0.45
C ASP A 357 21.59 -4.22 -0.30
N HIS A 358 20.71 -5.07 0.25
CA HIS A 358 19.39 -5.33 -0.31
C HIS A 358 18.44 -4.13 -0.27
N HIS A 359 18.62 -3.23 0.69
CA HIS A 359 17.90 -1.95 0.68
C HIS A 359 18.37 -1.05 -0.45
N GLY A 360 19.62 -1.13 -0.92
CA GLY A 360 20.13 -0.41 -2.10
C GLY A 360 19.64 1.05 -2.21
N GLU A 361 19.19 1.45 -3.40
CA GLU A 361 18.45 2.70 -3.66
C GLU A 361 16.92 2.57 -3.44
N ALA A 362 16.48 1.52 -2.74
CA ALA A 362 15.07 1.15 -2.64
C ALA A 362 14.20 2.26 -2.05
N LEU A 363 12.91 2.09 -2.31
CA LEU A 363 11.88 3.10 -2.08
C LEU A 363 11.36 3.17 -0.65
N ASP A 364 11.78 2.29 0.25
CA ASP A 364 11.26 2.20 1.61
C ASP A 364 12.28 2.73 2.64
N PRO A 365 12.43 4.06 2.78
CA PRO A 365 13.39 4.65 3.73
C PRO A 365 13.11 4.25 5.17
N PHE A 366 11.86 3.94 5.50
CA PHE A 366 11.48 3.49 6.84
C PHE A 366 12.07 2.11 7.17
N GLU A 367 11.93 1.14 6.27
CA GLU A 367 12.48 -0.21 6.50
C GLU A 367 14.02 -0.22 6.52
N ARG A 368 14.66 0.64 5.72
CA ARG A 368 16.12 0.88 5.80
C ARG A 368 16.51 1.47 7.16
N ALA A 369 15.80 2.50 7.63
CA ALA A 369 16.05 3.10 8.93
C ALA A 369 15.85 2.11 10.09
N ARG A 370 14.87 1.20 10.00
CA ARG A 370 14.71 0.09 10.96
C ARG A 370 15.90 -0.88 10.96
N THR A 371 16.46 -1.20 9.79
CA THR A 371 17.71 -2.00 9.71
C THR A 371 18.87 -1.27 10.39
N GLN A 372 19.04 0.02 10.12
CA GLN A 372 20.11 0.84 10.72
C GLN A 372 19.95 0.98 12.24
N LEU A 373 18.72 1.15 12.73
CA LEU A 373 18.41 1.17 14.17
C LEU A 373 18.81 -0.15 14.84
N ALA A 374 18.40 -1.28 14.26
CA ALA A 374 18.74 -2.60 14.78
C ALA A 374 20.26 -2.86 14.76
N TYR A 375 20.94 -2.47 13.68
CA TYR A 375 22.38 -2.61 13.53
C TYR A 375 23.13 -1.78 14.59
N GLY A 376 22.80 -0.50 14.71
CA GLY A 376 23.39 0.39 15.69
C GLY A 376 23.16 -0.07 17.13
N ALA A 377 21.97 -0.58 17.43
CA ALA A 377 21.66 -1.12 18.76
C ALA A 377 22.44 -2.43 19.05
N ARG A 378 22.72 -3.28 18.06
CA ARG A 378 23.57 -4.47 18.22
C ARG A 378 25.05 -4.08 18.40
N LEU A 379 25.57 -3.15 17.60
CA LEU A 379 26.92 -2.60 17.74
C LEU A 379 27.16 -1.98 19.12
N ARG A 380 26.21 -1.20 19.63
CA ARG A 380 26.29 -0.63 20.98
C ARG A 380 26.41 -1.72 22.05
N ARG A 381 25.59 -2.77 21.97
CA ARG A 381 25.63 -3.91 22.92
C ARG A 381 26.96 -4.66 22.84
N ALA A 382 27.56 -4.77 21.64
CA ALA A 382 28.90 -5.29 21.41
C ALA A 382 30.03 -4.30 21.78
N ARG A 383 29.71 -3.19 22.47
CA ARG A 383 30.65 -2.12 22.92
C ARG A 383 31.34 -1.34 21.79
N ARG A 384 30.88 -1.46 20.54
CA ARG A 384 31.38 -0.72 19.37
C ARG A 384 30.67 0.62 19.20
N ARG A 385 30.87 1.52 20.17
CA ARG A 385 30.10 2.78 20.28
C ARG A 385 30.26 3.73 19.10
N VAL A 386 31.45 3.81 18.49
CA VAL A 386 31.72 4.71 17.36
C VAL A 386 30.91 4.26 16.14
N ASP A 387 31.06 2.99 15.75
CA ASP A 387 30.31 2.38 14.64
C ASP A 387 28.79 2.45 14.86
N ALA A 388 28.34 2.25 16.11
CA ALA A 388 26.92 2.36 16.46
C ALA A 388 26.34 3.75 16.15
N ARG A 389 27.08 4.83 16.46
CA ARG A 389 26.60 6.20 16.28
C ARG A 389 26.32 6.54 14.82
N GLU A 390 27.15 6.04 13.90
CA GLU A 390 26.94 6.25 12.46
C GLU A 390 25.56 5.73 12.03
N GLN A 391 25.27 4.47 12.36
CA GLN A 391 24.00 3.83 11.99
C GLN A 391 22.80 4.47 12.70
N LEU A 392 22.94 4.79 13.98
CA LEU A 392 21.84 5.37 14.74
C LEU A 392 21.51 6.82 14.34
N ARG A 393 22.51 7.63 13.94
CA ARG A 393 22.27 8.98 13.38
C ARG A 393 21.52 8.93 12.05
N ALA A 394 21.90 7.99 11.17
CA ALA A 394 21.22 7.78 9.90
C ALA A 394 19.75 7.37 10.13
N ALA A 395 19.51 6.43 11.04
CA ALA A 395 18.16 6.01 11.43
C ALA A 395 17.33 7.17 12.00
N LEU A 396 17.88 7.94 12.96
CA LEU A 396 17.20 9.08 13.56
C LEU A 396 16.82 10.13 12.50
N THR A 397 17.75 10.48 11.61
CA THR A 397 17.50 11.46 10.55
C THR A 397 16.38 11.01 9.62
N ALA A 398 16.37 9.74 9.23
CA ALA A 398 15.33 9.18 8.38
C ALA A 398 13.96 9.16 9.08
N PHE A 399 13.90 8.72 10.34
CA PHE A 399 12.64 8.70 11.10
C PHE A 399 12.08 10.10 11.37
N ASP A 400 12.93 11.08 11.71
CA ASP A 400 12.51 12.48 11.88
C ASP A 400 11.95 13.05 10.56
N THR A 401 12.61 12.76 9.44
CA THR A 401 12.18 13.22 8.10
C THR A 401 10.80 12.64 7.72
N LEU A 402 10.56 11.38 8.05
CA LEU A 402 9.28 10.70 7.78
C LEU A 402 8.17 11.07 8.78
N GLY A 403 8.52 11.67 9.93
CA GLY A 403 7.57 11.86 11.03
C GLY A 403 7.25 10.57 11.80
N ALA A 404 8.16 9.59 11.79
CA ALA A 404 8.04 8.33 12.51
C ALA A 404 8.45 8.48 13.99
N ALA A 405 7.67 9.27 14.75
CA ALA A 405 8.10 9.78 16.06
C ALA A 405 8.55 8.71 17.09
N PRO A 406 7.84 7.58 17.29
CA PRO A 406 8.28 6.57 18.25
C PRO A 406 9.62 5.92 17.86
N TRP A 407 9.84 5.74 16.56
CA TRP A 407 11.08 5.17 16.03
C TRP A 407 12.25 6.14 16.15
N ALA A 408 12.02 7.43 15.91
CA ALA A 408 12.99 8.48 16.18
C ALA A 408 13.37 8.53 17.66
N ASP A 409 12.39 8.45 18.57
CA ASP A 409 12.63 8.47 20.01
C ASP A 409 13.48 7.26 20.46
N ARG A 410 13.22 6.07 19.88
CA ARG A 410 14.04 4.86 20.09
C ARG A 410 15.47 5.04 19.58
N ALA A 411 15.65 5.57 18.37
CA ALA A 411 16.98 5.84 17.81
C ALA A 411 17.77 6.86 18.67
N ALA A 412 17.10 7.92 19.13
CA ALA A 412 17.69 8.91 20.04
C ALA A 412 18.06 8.32 21.40
N ALA A 413 17.24 7.40 21.95
CA ALA A 413 17.55 6.69 23.19
C ALA A 413 18.79 5.80 23.05
N GLU A 414 18.90 5.06 21.94
CA GLU A 414 20.08 4.24 21.62
C GLU A 414 21.33 5.12 21.44
N LEU A 415 21.23 6.29 20.79
CA LEU A 415 22.33 7.26 20.66
C LEU A 415 22.80 7.78 22.03
N ARG A 416 21.86 8.19 22.89
CA ARG A 416 22.15 8.64 24.26
C ARG A 416 22.87 7.56 25.05
N ALA A 417 22.50 6.30 24.87
CA ALA A 417 23.17 5.17 25.52
C ALA A 417 24.62 4.94 25.02
N THR A 418 25.04 5.57 23.91
CA THR A 418 26.45 5.61 23.48
C THR A 418 27.24 6.78 24.11
N GLY A 419 26.58 7.65 24.89
CA GLY A 419 27.15 8.88 25.44
C GLY A 419 27.02 10.10 24.52
N GLU A 420 26.24 10.00 23.43
CA GLU A 420 25.98 11.12 22.52
C GLU A 420 24.55 11.62 22.68
N THR A 421 24.38 12.91 22.94
CA THR A 421 23.08 13.58 22.90
C THR A 421 22.81 14.10 21.50
N ALA A 422 21.73 13.62 20.87
CA ALA A 422 21.22 14.15 19.61
C ALA A 422 19.95 14.97 19.88
N GLN A 423 19.88 16.18 19.30
CA GLN A 423 18.69 17.02 19.34
C GLN A 423 17.72 16.59 18.24
N ARG A 424 16.45 16.36 18.58
CA ARG A 424 15.39 16.07 17.60
C ARG A 424 15.18 17.27 16.68
N ARG A 425 14.97 17.05 15.38
CA ARG A 425 14.44 18.12 14.52
C ARG A 425 12.98 18.34 14.86
N GLN A 426 12.58 19.60 15.06
CA GLN A 426 11.18 19.97 15.03
C GLN A 426 10.68 19.82 13.58
N ALA A 427 9.47 19.28 13.39
CA ALA A 427 8.86 19.17 12.07
C ALA A 427 8.84 20.55 11.39
N GLY A 428 9.23 20.61 10.11
CA GLY A 428 9.19 21.86 9.35
C GLY A 428 7.75 22.35 9.12
N PRO A 429 7.54 23.60 8.65
CA PRO A 429 6.22 24.23 8.54
C PRO A 429 5.18 23.46 7.71
N ALA A 430 5.61 22.58 6.79
CA ALA A 430 4.72 21.73 6.00
C ALA A 430 4.04 20.63 6.84
N GLY A 431 4.65 20.23 7.97
CA GLY A 431 4.06 19.28 8.92
C GLY A 431 2.90 19.84 9.74
N ASP A 432 2.68 21.16 9.71
CA ASP A 432 1.59 21.83 10.44
C ASP A 432 0.29 21.93 9.62
N LEU A 433 0.31 21.51 8.36
CA LEU A 433 -0.88 21.46 7.52
C LEU A 433 -1.75 20.25 7.90
N THR A 434 -3.04 20.48 8.01
CA THR A 434 -4.04 19.42 8.05
C THR A 434 -4.08 18.67 6.70
N PRO A 435 -4.58 17.42 6.66
CA PRO A 435 -4.66 16.66 5.41
C PRO A 435 -5.42 17.40 4.28
N GLN A 436 -6.51 18.08 4.62
CA GLN A 436 -7.31 18.86 3.67
C GLN A 436 -6.56 20.11 3.16
N GLU A 437 -5.83 20.79 4.04
CA GLU A 437 -4.97 21.92 3.67
C GLU A 437 -3.85 21.48 2.71
N LEU A 438 -3.21 20.34 2.96
CA LEU A 438 -2.16 19.79 2.11
C LEU A 438 -2.68 19.39 0.71
N GLN A 439 -3.87 18.79 0.63
CA GLN A 439 -4.52 18.47 -0.64
C GLN A 439 -4.74 19.71 -1.50
N ILE A 440 -5.36 20.73 -0.91
CA ILE A 440 -5.61 22.01 -1.57
C ILE A 440 -4.27 22.62 -2.00
N ALA A 441 -3.31 22.70 -1.09
CA ALA A 441 -2.00 23.27 -1.36
C ALA A 441 -1.28 22.56 -2.53
N THR A 442 -1.32 21.23 -2.56
CA THR A 442 -0.73 20.40 -3.63
C THR A 442 -1.41 20.62 -4.97
N MET A 443 -2.74 20.66 -5.02
CA MET A 443 -3.47 20.92 -6.27
C MET A 443 -3.17 22.30 -6.84
N LEU A 444 -3.11 23.33 -5.98
CA LEU A 444 -2.78 24.68 -6.42
C LEU A 444 -1.30 24.81 -6.82
N ALA A 445 -0.37 24.16 -6.11
CA ALA A 445 1.05 24.14 -6.51
C ALA A 445 1.25 23.52 -7.91
N ARG A 446 0.39 22.57 -8.30
CA ARG A 446 0.39 21.94 -9.64
C ARG A 446 -0.36 22.72 -10.73
N GLY A 447 -0.74 23.97 -10.47
CA GLY A 447 -1.35 24.84 -11.49
C GLY A 447 -2.88 24.82 -11.60
N ARG A 448 -3.61 24.00 -10.81
CA ARG A 448 -5.10 24.01 -10.81
C ARG A 448 -5.73 25.25 -10.17
N THR A 449 -6.63 25.95 -10.84
CA THR A 449 -7.36 27.10 -10.26
C THR A 449 -8.14 26.71 -9.01
N THR A 450 -8.49 27.69 -8.15
CA THR A 450 -9.35 27.45 -6.98
C THR A 450 -10.65 26.74 -7.35
N ARG A 451 -11.25 27.08 -8.49
CA ARG A 451 -12.46 26.44 -9.01
C ARG A 451 -12.24 24.99 -9.44
N GLU A 452 -11.10 24.71 -10.09
CA GLU A 452 -10.74 23.34 -10.47
C GLU A 452 -10.38 22.48 -9.26
N ALA A 453 -9.69 23.04 -8.26
CA ALA A 453 -9.40 22.36 -7.00
C ALA A 453 -10.70 22.06 -6.22
N ALA A 454 -11.62 23.02 -6.18
CA ALA A 454 -12.94 22.85 -5.58
C ALA A 454 -13.74 21.72 -6.26
N ALA A 455 -13.81 21.73 -7.60
CA ALA A 455 -14.46 20.65 -8.35
C ALA A 455 -13.80 19.29 -8.11
N ALA A 456 -12.47 19.24 -8.08
CA ALA A 456 -11.72 17.99 -7.92
C ALA A 456 -11.75 17.38 -6.51
N LEU A 457 -12.05 18.19 -5.49
CA LEU A 457 -12.21 17.78 -4.09
C LEU A 457 -13.67 17.72 -3.66
N PHE A 458 -14.62 17.97 -4.57
CA PHE A 458 -16.06 18.06 -4.27
C PHE A 458 -16.39 19.09 -3.17
N LEU A 459 -15.66 20.21 -3.15
CA LEU A 459 -15.84 21.32 -2.21
C LEU A 459 -16.40 22.56 -2.90
N SER A 460 -16.92 23.51 -2.11
CA SER A 460 -17.22 24.85 -2.64
C SER A 460 -15.93 25.65 -2.87
N PRO A 461 -15.86 26.53 -3.89
CA PRO A 461 -14.72 27.42 -4.07
C PRO A 461 -14.38 28.24 -2.82
N LYS A 462 -15.41 28.67 -2.08
CA LYS A 462 -15.26 29.43 -0.82
C LYS A 462 -14.59 28.60 0.28
N THR A 463 -14.87 27.31 0.35
CA THR A 463 -14.21 26.37 1.27
C THR A 463 -12.72 26.26 0.92
N VAL A 464 -12.39 26.16 -0.37
CA VAL A 464 -11.00 26.11 -0.82
C VAL A 464 -10.25 27.40 -0.49
N GLU A 465 -10.86 28.57 -0.72
CA GLU A 465 -10.27 29.86 -0.36
C GLU A 465 -10.01 30.00 1.15
N TYR A 466 -10.95 29.51 1.97
CA TYR A 466 -10.81 29.49 3.42
C TYR A 466 -9.58 28.70 3.86
N HIS A 467 -9.43 27.46 3.39
CA HIS A 467 -8.26 26.64 3.71
C HIS A 467 -6.96 27.22 3.14
N LEU A 468 -6.99 27.80 1.93
CA LEU A 468 -5.82 28.40 1.31
C LEU A 468 -5.25 29.56 2.13
N ARG A 469 -6.12 30.37 2.75
CA ARG A 469 -5.70 31.45 3.66
C ARG A 469 -4.93 30.89 4.86
N HIS A 470 -5.39 29.79 5.44
CA HIS A 470 -4.70 29.11 6.54
C HIS A 470 -3.39 28.48 6.09
N VAL A 471 -3.35 27.84 4.91
CA VAL A 471 -2.12 27.31 4.30
C VAL A 471 -1.06 28.42 4.16
N TYR A 472 -1.43 29.59 3.62
CA TYR A 472 -0.51 30.70 3.42
C TYR A 472 0.06 31.21 4.74
N LEU A 473 -0.79 31.34 5.76
CA LEU A 473 -0.36 31.73 7.11
C LEU A 473 0.59 30.71 7.74
N LYS A 474 0.23 29.42 7.71
CA LYS A 474 1.03 28.34 8.31
C LYS A 474 2.38 28.16 7.64
N LEU A 475 2.42 28.24 6.30
CA LEU A 475 3.65 28.09 5.54
C LEU A 475 4.47 29.39 5.45
N GLY A 476 3.90 30.53 5.82
CA GLY A 476 4.53 31.84 5.66
C GLY A 476 4.79 32.19 4.19
N VAL A 477 3.86 31.85 3.30
CA VAL A 477 3.93 32.17 1.87
C VAL A 477 2.84 33.17 1.50
N SER A 478 3.14 34.04 0.54
CA SER A 478 2.26 35.12 0.08
C SER A 478 1.74 34.92 -1.34
N SER A 479 2.38 34.02 -2.10
CA SER A 479 2.04 33.74 -3.48
C SER A 479 1.96 32.27 -3.79
N ARG A 480 1.28 31.97 -4.90
CA ARG A 480 1.14 30.61 -5.41
C ARG A 480 2.46 30.04 -5.95
N ALA A 481 3.34 30.90 -6.46
CA ALA A 481 4.68 30.51 -6.87
C ALA A 481 5.54 30.13 -5.66
N GLU A 482 5.45 30.90 -4.56
CA GLU A 482 6.11 30.57 -3.29
C GLU A 482 5.56 29.28 -2.69
N LEU A 483 4.24 29.05 -2.76
CA LEU A 483 3.63 27.78 -2.34
C LEU A 483 4.20 26.60 -3.13
N ALA A 484 4.31 26.73 -4.46
CA ALA A 484 4.89 25.69 -5.30
C ALA A 484 6.37 25.44 -4.96
N GLY A 485 7.14 26.49 -4.71
CA GLY A 485 8.53 26.39 -4.25
C GLY A 485 8.67 25.72 -2.88
N ARG A 486 7.74 25.95 -1.94
CA ARG A 486 7.74 25.32 -0.60
C ARG A 486 7.32 23.85 -0.62
N LEU A 487 6.45 23.45 -1.55
CA LEU A 487 5.98 22.06 -1.68
C LEU A 487 6.83 21.20 -2.63
N ALA A 488 7.71 21.81 -3.41
CA ALA A 488 8.74 21.11 -4.15
C ALA A 488 9.84 20.67 -3.17
N VAL A 489 9.75 19.44 -2.66
CA VAL A 489 10.91 18.78 -2.03
C VAL A 489 11.97 18.59 -3.14
N PRO A 490 13.25 18.95 -2.95
CA PRO A 490 14.31 18.59 -3.88
C PRO A 490 14.33 17.06 -4.02
N GLY A 491 14.29 16.58 -5.26
CA GLY A 491 14.01 15.18 -5.63
C GLY A 491 15.00 14.14 -5.14
#